data_AF-A0A6J4J1S8-F1
#
_entry.id   AF-A0A6J4J1S8-F1
#
_cell.length_a   1.000
_cell.length_b   1.000
_cell.length_c   1.000
_cell.angle_alpha   90.00
_cell.angle_beta   90.00
_cell.angle_gamma   90.00
#
_symmetry.space_group_name_H-M   'P 1'
#
loop_
_entity.id
_entity.type
_entity.pdbx_description
1 polymer ?
#
loop_
_entity_poly.entity_id
_entity_poly.type
_entity_poly.pdbx_seq_one_letter_code
_entity_poly.pdbx_strand_id
1 'polypeptide(L)'
;MEVILAAVAVTVVLLAWVSWTASRVDRLRDRTAHARSSLDAQLVRRAAALQALASQSGAALGPQGEQRLLLLAAASLDADASTREAVENDLSRALRDLPPGADPALLDDLADAARRVALARRFYNDAVRDTVSLRRGRVPRLFRLGGRQPLPAFFEIDDTVPVVARPAPR
;
A
#
# COMPACT_ATOMS: atom_id res chain seq x y z
N MET A 1 -51.46 -2.69 -24.38
CA MET A 1 -50.57 -1.52 -24.20
C MET A 1 -49.96 -1.48 -22.81
N GLU A 2 -50.75 -1.67 -21.74
CA GLU A 2 -50.24 -1.65 -20.35
C GLU A 2 -49.08 -2.64 -20.10
N VAL A 3 -49.18 -3.89 -20.58
CA VAL A 3 -48.11 -4.89 -20.43
C VAL A 3 -46.80 -4.44 -21.10
N ILE A 4 -46.88 -3.82 -22.27
CA ILE A 4 -45.71 -3.32 -23.00
C ILE A 4 -45.08 -2.16 -22.23
N LEU A 5 -45.90 -1.21 -21.75
CA LEU A 5 -45.44 -0.08 -20.95
C LEU A 5 -44.77 -0.56 -19.65
N ALA A 6 -45.37 -1.55 -18.97
CA ALA A 6 -44.79 -2.15 -17.78
C ALA A 6 -43.46 -2.85 -18.07
N ALA A 7 -43.38 -3.63 -19.15
CA ALA A 7 -42.15 -4.30 -19.56
C ALA A 7 -41.02 -3.30 -19.91
N VAL A 8 -41.36 -2.21 -20.61
CA VAL A 8 -40.41 -1.13 -20.92
C VAL A 8 -39.94 -0.44 -19.63
N ALA A 9 -40.85 -0.11 -18.73
CA ALA A 9 -40.51 0.52 -17.45
C ALA A 9 -39.55 -0.36 -16.62
N VAL A 10 -39.84 -1.66 -16.50
CA VAL A 10 -38.96 -2.61 -15.80
C VAL A 10 -37.59 -2.69 -16.47
N THR A 11 -37.55 -2.73 -17.80
CA THR A 11 -36.28 -2.79 -18.55
C THR A 11 -35.44 -1.54 -18.30
N VAL A 12 -36.04 -0.35 -18.32
CA VAL A 12 -35.35 0.92 -18.04
C VAL A 12 -34.77 0.92 -16.61
N VAL A 13 -35.56 0.48 -15.63
CA VAL A 13 -35.09 0.38 -14.23
C VAL A 13 -33.92 -0.59 -14.09
N LEU A 14 -33.98 -1.76 -14.75
CA LEU A 14 -32.90 -2.73 -14.74
C LEU A 14 -31.62 -2.19 -15.40
N LEU A 15 -31.74 -1.51 -16.55
CA LEU A 15 -30.59 -0.89 -17.22
C LEU A 15 -29.97 0.21 -16.35
N ALA A 16 -30.78 1.07 -15.75
CA ALA A 16 -30.29 2.10 -14.83
C ALA A 16 -29.56 1.49 -13.62
N TRP A 17 -30.10 0.42 -13.04
CA TRP A 17 -29.49 -0.30 -11.93
C TRP A 17 -28.14 -0.95 -12.30
N VAL A 18 -28.06 -1.60 -13.46
CA VAL A 18 -26.83 -2.20 -13.97
C VAL A 18 -25.78 -1.13 -14.25
N SER A 19 -26.16 -0.02 -14.91
CA SER A 19 -25.26 1.11 -15.18
C SER A 19 -24.72 1.72 -13.88
N TRP A 20 -25.58 1.92 -12.87
CA TRP A 20 -25.15 2.42 -11.56
C TRP A 20 -24.14 1.47 -10.89
N THR A 21 -24.39 0.15 -10.97
CA THR A 21 -23.49 -0.86 -10.42
C THR A 21 -22.15 -0.88 -11.16
N ALA A 22 -22.15 -0.75 -12.49
CA ALA A 22 -20.95 -0.68 -13.30
C ALA A 22 -20.08 0.52 -12.90
N SER A 23 -20.67 1.73 -12.84
CA SER A 23 -19.95 2.92 -12.39
C SER A 23 -19.41 2.80 -10.97
N ARG A 24 -20.12 2.08 -10.09
CA ARG A 24 -19.63 1.82 -8.72
C ARG A 24 -18.40 0.91 -8.70
N VAL A 25 -18.37 -0.12 -9.56
CA VAL A 25 -17.20 -1.01 -9.71
C VAL A 25 -16.00 -0.22 -10.24
N ASP A 26 -16.20 0.60 -11.28
CA ASP A 26 -15.13 1.42 -11.87
C ASP A 26 -14.52 2.37 -10.84
N ARG A 27 -15.35 3.09 -10.08
CA ARG A 27 -14.87 3.99 -9.01
C ARG A 27 -14.04 3.26 -7.96
N LEU A 28 -14.41 2.05 -7.56
CA LEU A 28 -13.62 1.27 -6.59
C LEU A 28 -12.31 0.76 -7.19
N ARG A 29 -12.30 0.39 -8.48
CA ARG A 29 -11.07 0.02 -9.19
C ARG A 29 -10.10 1.20 -9.21
N ASP A 30 -10.57 2.37 -9.61
CA ASP A 30 -9.73 3.57 -9.72
C ASP A 30 -9.22 4.00 -8.33
N ARG A 31 -10.08 3.94 -7.30
CA ARG A 31 -9.68 4.18 -5.90
C ARG A 31 -8.59 3.21 -5.43
N THR A 32 -8.70 1.93 -5.78
CA THR A 32 -7.69 0.92 -5.41
C THR A 32 -6.37 1.17 -6.14
N ALA A 33 -6.41 1.54 -7.43
CA ALA A 33 -5.23 1.90 -8.20
C ALA A 33 -4.54 3.15 -7.64
N HIS A 34 -5.30 4.19 -7.30
CA HIS A 34 -4.75 5.39 -6.65
C HIS A 34 -4.16 5.09 -5.27
N ALA A 35 -4.83 4.29 -4.45
CA ALA A 35 -4.31 3.88 -3.15
C ALA A 35 -3.01 3.07 -3.29
N ARG A 36 -2.92 2.22 -4.32
CA ARG A 36 -1.68 1.48 -4.62
C ARG A 36 -0.53 2.40 -5.00
N SER A 37 -0.77 3.33 -5.92
CA SER A 37 0.24 4.32 -6.32
C SER A 37 0.70 5.19 -5.14
N SER A 38 -0.22 5.58 -4.25
CA SER A 38 0.10 6.32 -3.03
C SER A 38 1.00 5.52 -2.08
N LEU A 39 0.69 4.24 -1.88
CA LEU A 39 1.51 3.31 -1.11
C LEU A 39 2.92 3.18 -1.71
N ASP A 40 3.02 2.91 -3.01
CA ASP A 40 4.31 2.77 -3.70
C ASP A 40 5.16 4.06 -3.55
N ALA A 41 4.54 5.24 -3.63
CA ALA A 41 5.22 6.51 -3.39
C ALA A 41 5.74 6.67 -1.95
N GLN A 42 5.04 6.15 -0.93
CA GLN A 42 5.53 6.15 0.45
C GLN A 42 6.69 5.15 0.64
N LEU A 43 6.64 3.99 -0.01
CA LEU A 43 7.73 3.01 0.04
C LEU A 43 9.02 3.59 -0.55
N VAL A 44 8.94 4.27 -1.70
CA VAL A 44 10.09 4.98 -2.30
C VAL A 44 10.65 6.03 -1.35
N ARG A 45 9.80 6.82 -0.67
CA ARG A 45 10.24 7.80 0.33
C ARG A 45 10.95 7.16 1.52
N ARG A 46 10.47 6.00 1.98
CA ARG A 46 11.10 5.23 3.06
C ARG A 46 12.46 4.68 2.63
N ALA A 47 12.57 4.14 1.42
CA ALA A 47 13.85 3.67 0.86
C ALA A 47 14.87 4.82 0.74
N ALA A 48 14.42 6.01 0.29
CA ALA A 48 15.27 7.20 0.24
C ALA A 48 15.73 7.67 1.63
N ALA A 49 14.84 7.67 2.63
CA ALA A 49 15.21 7.99 4.02
C ALA A 49 16.21 6.96 4.60
N LEU A 50 16.04 5.68 4.29
CA LEU A 50 16.99 4.63 4.68
C LEU A 50 18.37 4.83 4.03
N GLN A 51 18.40 5.17 2.74
CA GLN A 51 19.65 5.45 2.03
C GLN A 51 20.36 6.67 2.64
N ALA A 52 19.61 7.73 2.97
CA ALA A 52 20.15 8.91 3.65
C ALA A 52 20.71 8.57 5.03
N LEU A 53 20.02 7.74 5.82
CA LEU A 53 20.49 7.24 7.11
C LEU A 53 21.80 6.46 6.96
N ALA A 54 21.84 5.51 6.00
CA ALA A 54 23.00 4.66 5.77
C ALA A 54 24.25 5.47 5.41
N SER A 55 24.14 6.39 4.44
CA SER A 55 25.28 7.20 3.98
C SER A 55 25.80 8.20 5.01
N GLN A 56 24.95 8.67 5.92
CA GLN A 56 25.33 9.69 6.92
C GLN A 56 25.70 9.09 8.28
N SER A 57 25.25 7.86 8.59
CA SER A 57 25.55 7.16 9.84
C SER A 57 26.65 6.09 9.69
N GLY A 58 27.45 6.15 8.62
CA GLY A 58 28.47 5.13 8.31
C GLY A 58 29.48 4.88 9.45
N ALA A 59 29.83 5.91 10.23
CA ALA A 59 30.71 5.77 11.39
C ALA A 59 30.10 4.91 12.52
N ALA A 60 28.78 4.99 12.74
CA ALA A 60 28.07 4.21 13.76
C ALA A 60 27.70 2.80 13.27
N LEU A 61 27.41 2.66 11.97
CA LEU A 61 27.02 1.40 11.33
C LEU A 61 28.22 0.50 10.99
N GLY A 62 29.39 1.11 10.80
CA GLY A 62 30.53 0.45 10.17
C GLY A 62 30.28 0.16 8.67
N PRO A 63 31.33 -0.20 7.92
CA PRO A 63 31.23 -0.37 6.47
C PRO A 63 30.27 -1.49 6.05
N GLN A 64 30.19 -2.58 6.83
CA GLN A 64 29.27 -3.69 6.54
C GLN A 64 27.81 -3.32 6.80
N GLY A 65 27.53 -2.57 7.87
CA GLY A 65 26.18 -2.12 8.22
C GLY A 65 25.65 -1.12 7.20
N GLU A 66 26.47 -0.13 6.84
CA GLU A 66 26.16 0.83 5.78
C GLU A 66 25.85 0.13 4.46
N GLN A 67 26.74 -0.76 3.99
CA GLN A 67 26.55 -1.49 2.74
C GLN A 67 25.26 -2.33 2.76
N ARG A 68 24.97 -3.01 3.88
CA ARG A 68 23.75 -3.81 4.04
C ARG A 68 22.49 -2.95 3.88
N LEU A 69 22.44 -1.78 4.53
CA LEU A 69 21.26 -0.90 4.45
C LEU A 69 21.09 -0.30 3.06
N LEU A 70 22.19 0.08 2.38
CA LEU A 70 22.15 0.57 1.01
C LEU A 70 21.64 -0.50 0.03
N LEU A 71 22.07 -1.76 0.19
CA LEU A 71 21.58 -2.88 -0.63
C LEU A 71 20.09 -3.14 -0.40
N LEU A 72 19.61 -3.05 0.84
CA LEU A 72 18.18 -3.20 1.15
C LEU A 72 17.35 -2.05 0.58
N ALA A 73 17.85 -0.81 0.64
CA ALA A 73 17.18 0.34 0.03
C ALA A 73 17.08 0.18 -1.50
N ALA A 74 18.17 -0.24 -2.15
CA ALA A 74 18.17 -0.53 -3.59
C ALA A 74 17.20 -1.66 -3.95
N ALA A 75 17.23 -2.77 -3.19
CA ALA A 75 16.32 -3.88 -3.38
C ALA A 75 14.84 -3.45 -3.24
N SER A 76 14.51 -2.57 -2.30
CA SER A 76 13.14 -2.04 -2.14
C SER A 76 12.71 -1.23 -3.36
N LEU A 77 13.60 -0.44 -3.96
CA LEU A 77 13.31 0.33 -5.18
C LEU A 77 13.09 -0.58 -6.39
N ASP A 78 13.90 -1.63 -6.53
CA ASP A 78 13.87 -2.56 -7.67
C ASP A 78 12.82 -3.67 -7.56
N ALA A 79 12.27 -3.93 -6.37
CA ALA A 79 11.38 -5.06 -6.14
C ALA A 79 10.10 -5.01 -6.99
N ASP A 80 9.73 -6.10 -7.64
CA ASP A 80 8.45 -6.21 -8.35
C ASP A 80 7.28 -6.50 -7.39
N ALA A 81 6.06 -6.55 -7.93
CA ALA A 81 4.86 -6.80 -7.12
C ALA A 81 4.88 -8.14 -6.34
N SER A 82 5.63 -9.14 -6.81
CA SER A 82 5.69 -10.48 -6.20
C SER A 82 6.72 -10.59 -5.07
N THR A 83 7.79 -9.78 -5.15
CA THR A 83 8.91 -9.79 -4.20
C THR A 83 8.86 -8.63 -3.21
N ARG A 84 8.07 -7.57 -3.51
CA ARG A 84 8.00 -6.34 -2.71
C ARG A 84 7.73 -6.58 -1.22
N GLU A 85 6.79 -7.45 -0.88
CA GLU A 85 6.47 -7.72 0.54
C GLU A 85 7.65 -8.32 1.30
N ALA A 86 8.34 -9.29 0.70
CA ALA A 86 9.50 -9.93 1.30
C ALA A 86 10.64 -8.92 1.55
N VAL A 87 10.92 -8.08 0.55
CA VAL A 87 11.97 -7.05 0.62
C VAL A 87 11.64 -5.97 1.67
N GLU A 88 10.39 -5.51 1.74
CA GLU A 88 9.96 -4.54 2.76
C GLU A 88 10.00 -5.14 4.18
N ASN A 89 9.75 -6.44 4.30
CA ASN A 89 9.90 -7.16 5.56
C ASN A 89 11.38 -7.33 5.97
N ASP A 90 12.28 -7.58 5.00
CA ASP A 90 13.73 -7.60 5.22
C ASP A 90 14.24 -6.24 5.71
N LEU A 91 13.77 -5.17 5.07
CA LEU A 91 14.06 -3.80 5.47
C LEU A 91 13.60 -3.54 6.90
N SER A 92 12.35 -3.87 7.23
CA SER A 92 11.78 -3.64 8.55
C SER A 92 12.50 -4.43 9.65
N ARG A 93 12.96 -5.65 9.36
CA ARG A 93 13.84 -6.42 10.25
C ARG A 93 15.20 -5.74 10.44
N ALA A 94 15.84 -5.29 9.37
CA ALA A 94 17.13 -4.61 9.46
C ALA A 94 17.05 -3.31 10.30
N LEU A 95 15.92 -2.60 10.26
CA LEU A 95 15.71 -1.40 11.07
C LEU A 95 15.57 -1.70 12.57
N ARG A 96 15.05 -2.87 12.95
CA ARG A 96 14.95 -3.29 14.35
C ARG A 96 16.31 -3.60 14.96
N ASP A 97 17.26 -4.01 14.13
CA ASP A 97 18.62 -4.38 14.53
C ASP A 97 19.63 -3.23 14.38
N LEU A 98 19.17 -1.98 14.23
CA LEU A 98 20.03 -0.81 14.09
C LEU A 98 20.88 -0.60 15.37
N PRO A 99 22.22 -0.45 15.24
CA PRO A 99 23.06 -0.17 16.39
C PRO A 99 22.77 1.23 16.96
N PRO A 100 22.97 1.44 18.26
CA PRO A 100 22.87 2.76 18.86
C PRO A 100 23.94 3.68 18.28
N GLY A 101 23.61 4.97 18.10
CA GLY A 101 24.56 5.99 17.63
C GLY A 101 24.31 6.52 16.21
N ALA A 102 23.29 6.03 15.51
CA ALA A 102 22.81 6.69 14.29
C ALA A 102 22.22 8.08 14.61
N ASP A 103 22.25 8.98 13.64
CA ASP A 103 21.78 10.36 13.81
C ASP A 103 20.29 10.38 14.22
N PRO A 104 19.94 10.94 15.39
CA PRO A 104 18.56 11.02 15.85
C PRO A 104 17.61 11.70 14.86
N ALA A 105 18.06 12.72 14.12
CA ALA A 105 17.22 13.42 13.16
C ALA A 105 16.85 12.51 11.97
N LEU A 106 17.82 11.76 11.44
CA LEU A 106 17.59 10.82 10.34
C LEU A 106 16.76 9.62 10.79
N LEU A 107 16.91 9.18 12.04
CA LEU A 107 16.05 8.16 12.63
C LEU A 107 14.60 8.64 12.75
N ASP A 108 14.37 9.89 13.15
CA ASP A 108 13.04 10.49 13.22
C ASP A 108 12.40 10.61 11.82
N ASP A 109 13.15 11.06 10.82
CA ASP A 109 12.71 11.13 9.42
C ASP A 109 12.31 9.74 8.88
N LEU A 110 13.13 8.73 9.14
CA LEU A 110 12.84 7.35 8.76
C LEU A 110 11.61 6.81 9.50
N ALA A 111 11.46 7.12 10.78
CA ALA A 111 10.29 6.73 11.56
C ALA A 111 9.02 7.41 11.04
N ASP A 112 9.09 8.66 10.61
CA ASP A 112 8.00 9.37 9.94
C ASP A 112 7.63 8.74 8.59
N ALA A 113 8.64 8.35 7.79
CA ALA A 113 8.40 7.63 6.55
C ALA A 113 7.70 6.28 6.80
N ALA A 114 8.15 5.52 7.82
CA ALA A 114 7.53 4.26 8.23
C ALA A 114 6.06 4.44 8.68
N ARG A 115 5.77 5.49 9.46
CA ARG A 115 4.39 5.85 9.84
C ARG A 115 3.51 6.13 8.62
N ARG A 116 4.02 6.86 7.63
CA ARG A 116 3.27 7.16 6.38
C ARG A 116 3.02 5.91 5.54
N VAL A 117 3.98 4.99 5.48
CA VAL A 117 3.80 3.68 4.84
C VAL A 117 2.70 2.87 5.53
N ALA A 118 2.70 2.80 6.86
CA ALA A 118 1.68 2.10 7.64
C ALA A 118 0.26 2.64 7.34
N LEU A 119 0.11 3.96 7.28
CA LEU A 119 -1.17 4.60 6.91
C LEU A 119 -1.57 4.30 5.46
N ALA A 120 -0.65 4.43 4.50
CA ALA A 120 -0.94 4.17 3.09
C ALA A 120 -1.33 2.70 2.85
N ARG A 121 -0.67 1.76 3.53
CA ARG A 121 -1.00 0.33 3.49
C ARG A 121 -2.42 0.07 4.01
N ARG A 122 -2.81 0.71 5.11
CA ARG A 122 -4.18 0.61 5.64
C ARG A 122 -5.20 1.10 4.63
N PHE A 123 -4.99 2.28 4.03
CA PHE A 123 -5.90 2.81 3.01
C PHE A 123 -5.98 1.92 1.76
N TYR A 124 -4.86 1.35 1.32
CA TYR A 124 -4.85 0.37 0.24
C TYR A 124 -5.64 -0.89 0.60
N ASN A 125 -5.39 -1.48 1.76
CA ASN A 125 -6.07 -2.69 2.22
C ASN A 125 -7.58 -2.47 2.43
N ASP A 126 -8.00 -1.28 2.86
CA ASP A 126 -9.42 -0.92 2.94
C ASP A 126 -10.05 -0.80 1.54
N ALA A 127 -9.36 -0.20 0.57
CA ALA A 127 -9.81 -0.15 -0.82
C ALA A 127 -9.90 -1.56 -1.46
N VAL A 128 -8.95 -2.45 -1.15
CA VAL A 128 -8.97 -3.87 -1.53
C VAL A 128 -10.20 -4.55 -0.93
N ARG A 129 -10.45 -4.37 0.37
CA ARG A 129 -11.60 -4.96 1.08
C ARG A 129 -12.92 -4.50 0.46
N ASP A 130 -13.08 -3.21 0.17
CA ASP A 130 -14.27 -2.65 -0.48
C ASP A 130 -14.48 -3.28 -1.87
N THR A 131 -13.41 -3.37 -2.66
CA THR A 131 -13.43 -3.94 -4.01
C THR A 131 -13.78 -5.42 -4.01
N VAL A 132 -13.16 -6.21 -3.13
CA VAL A 132 -13.42 -7.65 -2.98
C VAL A 132 -14.86 -7.88 -2.52
N SER A 133 -15.34 -7.11 -1.55
CA SER A 133 -16.71 -7.21 -1.04
C SER A 133 -17.75 -6.93 -2.13
N LEU A 134 -17.55 -5.87 -2.93
CA LEU A 134 -18.45 -5.55 -4.05
C LEU A 134 -18.41 -6.63 -5.13
N ARG A 135 -17.21 -7.03 -5.58
CA ARG A 135 -17.04 -7.99 -6.69
C ARG A 135 -17.50 -9.42 -6.35
N ARG A 136 -17.58 -9.78 -5.07
CA ARG A 136 -18.15 -11.06 -4.61
C ARG A 136 -19.69 -11.07 -4.63
N GLY A 137 -20.35 -9.93 -4.75
CA GLY A 137 -21.82 -9.81 -4.82
C GLY A 137 -22.44 -10.47 -6.06
N ARG A 138 -23.74 -10.80 -5.99
CA ARG A 138 -24.46 -11.52 -7.06
C ARG A 138 -24.56 -10.71 -8.36
N VAL A 139 -24.86 -9.41 -8.26
CA VAL A 139 -25.10 -8.54 -9.43
C VAL A 139 -23.84 -8.37 -10.29
N PRO A 140 -22.66 -7.99 -9.76
CA PRO A 140 -21.45 -7.87 -10.58
C PRO A 140 -21.02 -9.18 -11.22
N ARG A 141 -21.33 -10.33 -10.61
CA ARG A 141 -21.01 -11.66 -11.16
C ARG A 141 -21.97 -12.05 -12.28
N LEU A 142 -23.27 -11.83 -12.10
CA LEU A 142 -24.28 -12.14 -13.12
C LEU A 142 -24.05 -11.34 -14.40
N PHE A 143 -23.73 -10.06 -14.27
CA PHE A 143 -23.49 -9.15 -15.39
C PHE A 143 -22.01 -9.03 -15.80
N ARG A 144 -21.11 -9.82 -15.19
CA ARG A 144 -19.65 -9.82 -15.46
C ARG A 144 -18.99 -8.42 -15.40
N LEU A 145 -19.52 -7.53 -14.55
CA LEU A 145 -19.10 -6.12 -14.44
C LEU A 145 -17.67 -5.94 -13.92
N GLY A 146 -17.08 -6.96 -13.30
CA GLY A 146 -15.69 -6.93 -12.83
C GLY A 146 -14.63 -7.28 -13.90
N GLY A 147 -15.05 -7.59 -15.13
CA GLY A 147 -14.15 -8.01 -16.20
C GLY A 147 -13.34 -9.26 -15.88
N ARG A 148 -12.22 -9.45 -16.62
CA ARG A 148 -11.25 -10.55 -16.43
C ARG A 148 -10.09 -10.21 -15.49
N GLN A 149 -10.06 -9.00 -14.92
CA GLN A 149 -8.96 -8.62 -14.03
C GLN A 149 -9.01 -9.44 -12.73
N PRO A 150 -7.87 -9.94 -12.23
CA PRO A 150 -7.82 -10.62 -10.94
C PRO A 150 -8.33 -9.70 -9.82
N LEU A 151 -8.71 -10.29 -8.69
CA LEU A 151 -9.01 -9.49 -7.50
C LEU A 151 -7.71 -8.86 -6.99
N PRO A 152 -7.74 -7.60 -6.51
CA PRO A 152 -6.58 -7.04 -5.82
C PRO A 152 -6.24 -7.88 -4.59
N ALA A 153 -4.94 -8.04 -4.33
CA ALA A 153 -4.44 -8.73 -3.16
C ALA A 153 -4.17 -7.72 -2.03
N PHE A 154 -4.27 -8.18 -0.78
CA PHE A 154 -3.84 -7.37 0.37
C PHE A 154 -2.33 -7.20 0.34
N PHE A 155 -1.84 -6.08 0.87
CA PHE A 155 -0.42 -5.84 1.07
C PHE A 155 -0.05 -6.03 2.53
N GLU A 156 0.79 -7.03 2.79
CA GLU A 156 1.17 -7.46 4.14
C GLU A 156 2.67 -7.25 4.37
N ILE A 157 2.97 -6.21 5.14
CA ILE A 157 4.33 -5.90 5.59
C ILE A 157 4.33 -5.63 7.09
N ASP A 158 5.45 -5.94 7.73
CA ASP A 158 5.79 -5.48 9.06
C ASP A 158 6.05 -3.97 9.00
N ASP A 159 5.12 -3.21 9.55
CA ASP A 159 5.21 -1.75 9.64
C ASP A 159 5.44 -1.27 11.07
N THR A 160 6.05 -2.12 11.91
CA THR A 160 6.51 -1.71 13.24
C THR A 160 7.51 -0.56 13.11
N VAL A 161 7.11 0.60 13.64
CA VAL A 161 7.95 1.79 13.64
C VAL A 161 9.13 1.53 14.58
N PRO A 162 10.38 1.77 14.16
CA PRO A 162 11.51 1.73 15.06
C PRO A 162 11.24 2.75 16.17
N VAL A 163 11.12 2.30 17.42
CA VAL A 163 10.92 3.21 18.55
C VAL A 163 12.22 3.96 18.74
N VAL A 164 12.33 5.15 18.13
CA VAL A 164 13.33 6.12 18.51
C VAL A 164 12.96 6.54 19.93
N ALA A 165 13.72 6.07 20.90
CA ALA A 165 13.55 6.47 22.29
C ALA A 165 13.75 7.99 22.34
N ARG A 166 12.66 8.76 22.37
CA ARG A 166 12.75 10.19 22.65
C ARG A 166 13.39 10.34 24.03
N PRO A 167 14.46 11.13 24.19
CA PRO A 167 14.88 11.52 25.53
C PRO A 167 13.70 12.22 26.20
N ALA A 168 13.41 11.83 27.44
CA ALA A 168 12.34 12.43 28.23
C ALA A 168 12.52 13.96 28.30
N PRO A 169 11.43 14.75 28.24
CA PRO A 169 11.54 16.18 28.46
C PRO A 169 12.15 16.41 29.86
N ARG A 170 13.27 17.14 29.89
CA ARG A 170 13.87 17.61 31.14
C ARG A 170 13.01 18.68 31.80
#